data_AF-A0A960MJ78-F1
#
_entry.id   AF-A0A960MJ78-F1
#
_cell.length_a   1.000
_cell.length_b   1.000
_cell.length_c   1.000
_cell.angle_alpha   90.00
_cell.angle_beta   90.00
_cell.angle_gamma   90.00
#
_symmetry.space_group_name_H-M   'P 1'
#
loop_
_entity.id
_entity.type
_entity.pdbx_description
1 polymer ?
#
loop_
_entity_poly.entity_id
_entity_poly.type
_entity_poly.pdbx_seq_one_letter_code
_entity_poly.pdbx_strand_id
1 'polypeptide(L)'
;MWLDMPETTIVAVADPDDAGRAKAVEKLKAGRDFADYRKMLDKIKPDLVAIGPRHLDQHRDMVVAAAAAGAKGIYMEKPFCRSLAEADEMVAACAKSNTKLAVAHRNRYHPVMPVVAQMVTDGAIGRLLEIRARGKEDQRGGSLDLWVLGSHLMNLMHFFGGQPRACSGSVLQDGRPVTKADVKEGDEGTGPLAGNE
;
A
#
# COMPACT_ATOMS: atom_id res chain seq x y z
N MET A 1 11.39 -1.29 12.16
CA MET A 1 11.52 -0.10 11.29
C MET A 1 11.54 1.16 12.13
N TRP A 2 10.40 1.68 12.62
CA TRP A 2 10.41 2.96 13.36
C TRP A 2 11.30 2.94 14.62
N LEU A 3 11.32 1.84 15.37
CA LEU A 3 12.25 1.68 16.51
C LEU A 3 13.74 1.68 16.11
N ASP A 4 14.04 1.40 14.85
CA ASP A 4 15.40 1.35 14.31
C ASP A 4 15.83 2.70 13.68
N MET A 5 14.96 3.72 13.73
CA MET A 5 15.19 5.06 13.18
C MET A 5 15.36 6.06 14.34
N PRO A 6 16.60 6.46 14.69
CA PRO A 6 16.90 7.34 15.83
C PRO A 6 16.15 8.68 15.81
N GLU A 7 15.78 9.15 14.63
CA GLU A 7 15.06 10.41 14.40
C GLU A 7 13.55 10.30 14.68
N THR A 8 13.07 9.12 15.06
CA THR A 8 11.64 8.87 15.29
C THR A 8 11.37 8.35 16.70
N THR A 9 10.18 8.65 17.21
CA THR A 9 9.70 8.10 18.48
C THR A 9 8.24 7.69 18.30
N ILE A 10 7.89 6.49 18.75
CA ILE A 10 6.52 5.99 18.68
C ILE A 10 5.75 6.55 19.87
N VAL A 11 4.92 7.56 19.61
CA VAL A 11 4.19 8.31 20.65
C VAL A 11 2.84 7.69 21.02
N ALA A 12 2.23 6.93 20.10
CA ALA A 12 0.96 6.26 20.31
C ALA A 12 0.72 5.13 19.28
N VAL A 13 -0.21 4.23 19.60
CA VAL A 13 -0.81 3.27 18.67
C VAL A 13 -2.33 3.37 18.72
N ALA A 14 -3.00 3.04 17.61
CA ALA A 14 -4.45 2.93 17.57
C ALA A 14 -4.89 1.67 16.83
N ASP A 15 -5.80 0.92 17.45
CA ASP A 15 -6.40 -0.29 16.88
C ASP A 15 -7.72 -0.57 17.63
N PRO A 16 -8.87 -0.78 16.96
CA PRO A 16 -10.11 -1.10 17.64
C PRO A 16 -10.12 -2.48 18.33
N ASP A 17 -9.24 -3.40 17.94
CA ASP A 17 -9.09 -4.71 18.58
C ASP A 17 -8.18 -4.61 19.81
N ASP A 18 -8.73 -4.91 21.00
CA ASP A 18 -8.00 -4.78 22.27
C ASP A 18 -6.76 -5.69 22.34
N ALA A 19 -6.87 -6.92 21.82
CA ALA A 19 -5.76 -7.88 21.84
C ALA A 19 -4.63 -7.46 20.89
N GLY A 20 -4.98 -7.01 19.67
CA GLY A 20 -4.05 -6.45 18.69
C GLY A 20 -3.38 -5.19 19.20
N ARG A 21 -4.14 -4.28 19.81
CA ARG A 21 -3.64 -3.04 20.39
C ARG A 21 -2.64 -3.30 21.52
N ALA A 22 -2.96 -4.19 22.46
CA ALA A 22 -2.04 -4.55 23.55
C ALA A 22 -0.71 -5.12 23.03
N LYS A 23 -0.77 -6.03 22.04
CA LYS A 23 0.42 -6.57 21.38
C LYS A 23 1.23 -5.48 20.66
N ALA A 24 0.55 -4.53 20.02
CA ALA A 24 1.21 -3.41 19.35
C ALA A 24 1.91 -2.48 20.34
N VAL A 25 1.29 -2.18 21.49
CA VAL A 25 1.90 -1.40 22.58
C VAL A 25 3.19 -2.05 23.05
N GLU A 26 3.17 -3.34 23.36
CA GLU A 26 4.34 -4.09 23.81
C GLU A 26 5.44 -4.09 22.74
N LYS A 27 5.10 -4.50 21.51
CA LYS A 27 6.04 -4.63 20.39
C LYS A 27 6.68 -3.30 20.01
N LEU A 28 5.90 -2.23 20.02
CA LEU A 28 6.32 -0.90 19.57
C LEU A 28 6.77 0.01 20.73
N LYS A 29 6.70 -0.49 21.98
CA LYS A 29 7.02 0.28 23.20
C LYS A 29 6.28 1.63 23.24
N ALA A 30 5.04 1.63 22.78
CA ALA A 30 4.25 2.85 22.64
C ALA A 30 3.79 3.35 24.02
N GLY A 31 3.93 4.66 24.28
CA GLY A 31 3.56 5.23 25.58
C GLY A 31 2.05 5.39 25.81
N ARG A 32 1.24 5.28 24.74
CA ARG A 32 -0.22 5.49 24.76
C ARG A 32 -0.90 4.63 23.70
N ASP A 33 -2.14 4.24 23.97
CA ASP A 33 -2.97 3.49 23.05
C ASP A 33 -4.39 4.05 22.95
N PHE A 34 -5.04 3.81 21.82
CA PHE A 34 -6.38 4.29 21.53
C PHE A 34 -7.19 3.25 20.76
N ALA A 35 -8.42 2.98 21.19
CA ALA A 35 -9.35 2.16 20.40
C ALA A 35 -9.87 2.88 19.15
N ASP A 36 -9.80 4.22 19.12
CA ASP A 36 -10.25 5.05 18.00
C ASP A 36 -9.10 5.96 17.54
N TYR A 37 -8.65 5.75 16.29
CA TYR A 37 -7.58 6.53 15.70
C TYR A 37 -7.91 8.02 15.62
N ARG A 38 -9.19 8.41 15.54
CA ARG A 38 -9.58 9.83 15.49
C ARG A 38 -9.25 10.54 16.80
N LYS A 39 -9.50 9.87 17.94
CA LYS A 39 -9.12 10.36 19.27
C LYS A 39 -7.60 10.42 19.43
N MET A 40 -6.89 9.43 18.89
CA MET A 40 -5.42 9.46 18.85
C MET A 40 -4.91 10.69 18.09
N LEU A 41 -5.41 10.91 16.87
CA LEU A 41 -4.98 12.02 16.01
C LEU A 41 -5.24 13.38 16.68
N ASP A 42 -6.43 13.57 17.27
CA ASP A 42 -6.79 14.82 17.96
C ASP A 42 -5.91 15.09 19.19
N LYS A 43 -5.68 14.07 20.03
CA LYS A 43 -4.95 14.21 21.29
C LYS A 43 -3.42 14.24 21.12
N ILE A 44 -2.89 13.46 20.19
CA ILE A 44 -1.45 13.24 20.03
C ILE A 44 -0.85 14.18 19.00
N LYS A 45 -1.58 14.50 17.92
CA LYS A 45 -1.12 15.33 16.79
C LYS A 45 0.28 14.95 16.30
N PRO A 46 0.49 13.68 15.90
CA PRO A 46 1.83 13.20 15.53
C PRO A 46 2.33 13.85 14.23
N ASP A 47 3.64 14.03 14.11
CA ASP A 47 4.27 14.52 12.87
C ASP A 47 4.09 13.53 11.71
N LEU A 48 4.19 12.23 12.01
CA LEU A 48 4.08 11.13 11.05
C LEU A 48 3.01 10.13 11.49
N VAL A 49 2.21 9.63 10.55
CA VAL A 49 1.21 8.59 10.79
C VAL A 49 1.50 7.39 9.90
N ALA A 50 1.75 6.23 10.52
CA ALA A 50 1.81 4.95 9.82
C ALA A 50 0.41 4.30 9.84
N ILE A 51 -0.18 4.11 8.67
CA ILE A 51 -1.51 3.52 8.49
C ILE A 51 -1.32 2.14 7.89
N GLY A 52 -1.69 1.09 8.63
CA GLY A 52 -1.63 -0.28 8.10
C GLY A 52 -2.65 -1.24 8.69
N PRO A 53 -3.95 -0.88 8.70
CA PRO A 53 -4.98 -1.88 8.94
C PRO A 53 -4.97 -2.94 7.83
N ARG A 54 -5.46 -4.13 8.15
CA ARG A 54 -5.57 -5.23 7.18
C ARG A 54 -6.68 -4.97 6.14
N HIS A 55 -7.76 -4.33 6.56
CA HIS A 55 -8.94 -4.09 5.75
C HIS A 55 -8.85 -2.75 5.02
N LEU A 56 -9.18 -2.75 3.73
CA LEU A 56 -9.06 -1.59 2.85
C LEU A 56 -10.18 -0.56 3.02
N ASP A 57 -11.26 -0.93 3.69
CA ASP A 57 -12.47 -0.15 3.87
C ASP A 57 -12.26 1.17 4.64
N GLN A 58 -11.16 1.29 5.39
CA GLN A 58 -10.84 2.46 6.19
C GLN A 58 -9.60 3.25 5.75
N HIS A 59 -8.88 2.79 4.71
CA HIS A 59 -7.64 3.44 4.27
C HIS A 59 -7.86 4.92 3.90
N ARG A 60 -8.88 5.18 3.07
CA ARG A 60 -9.27 6.53 2.65
C ARG A 60 -9.54 7.42 3.86
N ASP A 61 -10.43 6.96 4.74
CA ASP A 61 -10.87 7.72 5.90
C ASP A 61 -9.71 8.04 6.85
N MET A 62 -8.81 7.08 7.10
CA MET A 62 -7.64 7.28 7.94
C MET A 62 -6.64 8.28 7.34
N VAL A 63 -6.41 8.24 6.02
CA VAL A 63 -5.53 9.22 5.35
C VAL A 63 -6.10 10.62 5.41
N VAL A 64 -7.39 10.77 5.08
CA VAL A 64 -8.07 12.06 5.13
C VAL A 64 -8.06 12.61 6.55
N ALA A 65 -8.33 11.78 7.56
CA ALA A 65 -8.29 12.18 8.96
C ALA A 65 -6.88 12.58 9.43
N ALA A 66 -5.85 11.82 9.07
CA ALA A 66 -4.47 12.13 9.42
C ALA A 66 -3.99 13.44 8.79
N ALA A 67 -4.31 13.65 7.50
CA ALA A 67 -4.05 14.90 6.79
C ALA A 67 -4.79 16.09 7.44
N ALA A 68 -6.08 15.92 7.76
CA ALA A 68 -6.87 16.95 8.43
C ALA A 68 -6.39 17.27 9.86
N ALA A 69 -5.82 16.29 10.56
CA ALA A 69 -5.22 16.46 11.89
C ALA A 69 -3.86 17.18 11.85
N GLY A 70 -3.31 17.45 10.66
CA GLY A 70 -2.06 18.20 10.47
C GLY A 70 -0.81 17.33 10.45
N ALA A 71 -0.92 16.02 10.19
CA ALA A 71 0.25 15.17 9.99
C ALA A 71 1.10 15.71 8.84
N LYS A 72 2.42 15.78 9.02
CA LYS A 72 3.37 16.22 7.98
C LYS A 72 3.66 15.10 6.99
N GLY A 73 3.58 13.85 7.44
CA GLY A 73 3.81 12.68 6.60
C GLY A 73 2.91 11.50 6.97
N ILE A 74 2.51 10.73 5.97
CA ILE A 74 1.76 9.49 6.10
C ILE A 74 2.55 8.39 5.39
N TYR A 75 2.75 7.28 6.10
CA TYR A 75 3.25 6.03 5.54
C TYR A 75 2.09 5.02 5.50
N MET A 76 1.62 4.70 4.29
CA MET A 76 0.42 3.90 4.07
C MET A 76 0.79 2.51 3.57
N GLU A 77 0.32 1.46 4.25
CA GLU A 77 0.42 0.09 3.74
C GLU A 77 -0.35 -0.12 2.44
N LYS A 78 0.03 -1.18 1.74
CA LYS A 78 -0.66 -1.61 0.51
C LYS A 78 -1.63 -2.76 0.82
N PRO A 79 -2.71 -2.93 0.04
CA PRO A 79 -3.13 -2.11 -1.10
C PRO A 79 -3.54 -0.68 -0.73
N PHE A 80 -3.42 0.28 -1.66
CA PHE A 80 -3.55 1.70 -1.34
C PHE A 80 -4.98 2.09 -0.91
N CYS A 81 -5.96 1.83 -1.78
CA CYS A 81 -7.39 2.07 -1.57
C CYS A 81 -8.19 1.23 -2.59
N ARG A 82 -9.53 1.25 -2.51
CA ARG A 82 -10.40 0.34 -3.28
C ARG A 82 -10.73 0.85 -4.68
N SER A 83 -10.66 2.17 -4.88
CA SER A 83 -11.01 2.79 -6.15
C SER A 83 -10.12 3.99 -6.48
N LEU A 84 -10.11 4.38 -7.76
CA LEU A 84 -9.44 5.60 -8.21
C LEU A 84 -10.05 6.86 -7.58
N ALA A 85 -11.37 6.88 -7.36
CA ALA A 85 -12.03 8.00 -6.70
C ALA A 85 -11.52 8.18 -5.25
N GLU A 86 -11.36 7.08 -4.50
CA GLU A 86 -10.75 7.15 -3.17
C GLU A 86 -9.29 7.61 -3.24
N ALA A 87 -8.52 7.15 -4.23
CA ALA A 87 -7.15 7.59 -4.43
C ALA A 87 -7.08 9.11 -4.65
N ASP A 88 -7.95 9.63 -5.52
CA ASP A 88 -8.04 11.07 -5.81
C ASP A 88 -8.39 11.87 -4.56
N GLU A 89 -9.35 11.41 -3.76
CA GLU A 89 -9.71 12.04 -2.49
C GLU A 89 -8.54 12.06 -1.49
N MET A 90 -7.82 10.95 -1.36
CA MET A 90 -6.65 10.84 -0.47
C MET A 90 -5.53 11.79 -0.91
N VAL A 91 -5.23 11.81 -2.21
CA VAL A 91 -4.22 12.71 -2.79
C VAL A 91 -4.63 14.17 -2.62
N ALA A 92 -5.90 14.51 -2.88
CA ALA A 92 -6.42 15.86 -2.71
C ALA A 92 -6.35 16.33 -1.24
N ALA A 93 -6.70 15.44 -0.29
CA ALA A 93 -6.59 15.74 1.14
C ALA A 93 -5.14 16.03 1.55
N CYS A 94 -4.20 15.18 1.13
CA CYS A 94 -2.78 15.35 1.40
C CYS A 94 -2.21 16.63 0.75
N ALA A 95 -2.60 16.93 -0.49
CA ALA A 95 -2.19 18.14 -1.19
C ALA A 95 -2.70 19.40 -0.48
N LYS A 96 -3.96 19.40 -0.03
CA LYS A 96 -4.58 20.52 0.69
C LYS A 96 -3.91 20.80 2.03
N SER A 97 -3.48 19.77 2.76
CA SER A 97 -2.80 19.90 4.06
C SER A 97 -1.27 19.99 3.95
N ASN A 98 -0.70 19.93 2.74
CA ASN A 98 0.73 19.77 2.49
C ASN A 98 1.34 18.54 3.22
N THR A 99 0.54 17.50 3.42
CA THR A 99 0.98 16.21 3.99
C THR A 99 1.67 15.40 2.90
N LYS A 100 2.86 14.86 3.19
CA LYS A 100 3.52 13.89 2.30
C LYS A 100 2.90 12.52 2.47
N LEU A 101 2.68 11.81 1.37
CA LEU A 101 2.13 10.46 1.39
C LEU A 101 3.10 9.50 0.70
N ALA A 102 3.53 8.48 1.43
CA ALA A 102 4.36 7.40 0.93
C ALA A 102 3.60 6.07 1.07
N VAL A 103 3.45 5.34 -0.05
CA VAL A 103 2.87 3.99 -0.05
C VAL A 103 3.98 2.97 0.17
N ALA A 104 3.71 1.94 0.98
CA ALA A 104 4.65 0.91 1.44
C ALA A 104 5.11 -0.08 0.35
N HIS A 105 5.50 0.42 -0.83
CA HIS A 105 6.18 -0.36 -1.86
C HIS A 105 7.65 -0.60 -1.49
N ARG A 106 7.88 -1.30 -0.37
CA ARG A 106 9.23 -1.52 0.20
C ARG A 106 10.24 -2.09 -0.80
N ASN A 107 9.82 -2.89 -1.77
CA ASN A 107 10.71 -3.47 -2.77
C ASN A 107 11.38 -2.39 -3.63
N ARG A 108 10.66 -1.31 -3.97
CA ARG A 108 11.23 -0.18 -4.72
C ARG A 108 12.37 0.50 -3.97
N TYR A 109 12.30 0.50 -2.64
CA TYR A 109 13.29 1.11 -1.76
C TYR A 109 14.33 0.11 -1.24
N HIS A 110 14.34 -1.13 -1.75
CA HIS A 110 15.39 -2.09 -1.40
C HIS A 110 16.74 -1.56 -1.91
N PRO A 111 17.84 -1.60 -1.11
CA PRO A 111 19.14 -1.03 -1.50
C PRO A 111 19.74 -1.59 -2.80
N VAL A 112 19.30 -2.78 -3.22
CA VAL A 112 19.69 -3.38 -4.51
C VAL A 112 19.04 -2.68 -5.70
N MET A 113 17.84 -2.10 -5.56
CA MET A 113 17.13 -1.51 -6.70
C MET A 113 17.87 -0.31 -7.33
N PRO A 114 18.44 0.64 -6.56
CA PRO A 114 19.29 1.68 -7.13
C PRO A 114 20.51 1.14 -7.87
N VAL A 115 21.13 0.06 -7.37
CA VAL A 115 22.28 -0.58 -8.05
C VAL A 115 21.86 -1.18 -9.39
N VAL A 116 20.74 -1.92 -9.41
CA VAL A 116 20.18 -2.48 -10.64
C VAL A 116 19.81 -1.36 -11.62
N ALA A 117 19.19 -0.27 -11.14
CA ALA A 117 18.82 0.87 -11.98
C ALA A 117 20.04 1.55 -12.59
N GLN A 118 21.12 1.69 -11.83
CA GLN A 118 22.38 2.22 -12.31
C GLN A 118 22.98 1.30 -13.40
N MET A 119 23.06 -0.02 -13.16
CA MET A 119 23.58 -0.96 -14.16
C MET A 119 22.78 -0.94 -15.48
N VAL A 120 21.46 -0.83 -15.39
CA VAL A 120 20.60 -0.69 -16.59
C VAL A 120 20.89 0.64 -17.30
N THR A 121 21.03 1.73 -16.55
CA THR A 121 21.36 3.07 -17.11
C THR A 121 22.73 3.10 -17.75
N ASP A 122 23.71 2.40 -17.18
CA ASP A 122 25.08 2.28 -17.67
C ASP A 122 25.20 1.36 -18.90
N GLY A 123 24.09 0.76 -19.34
CA GLY A 123 24.04 -0.07 -20.54
C GLY A 123 24.52 -1.50 -20.35
N ALA A 124 24.58 -2.02 -19.12
CA ALA A 124 25.04 -3.39 -18.84
C ALA A 124 24.23 -4.48 -19.57
N ILE A 125 22.99 -4.19 -19.95
CA ILE A 125 22.10 -5.07 -20.72
C ILE A 125 21.75 -4.53 -22.11
N GLY A 126 22.39 -3.43 -22.54
CA GLY A 126 21.99 -2.69 -23.73
C GLY A 126 20.63 -2.00 -23.57
N ARG A 127 19.85 -1.92 -24.65
CA ARG A 127 18.52 -1.30 -24.64
C ARG A 127 17.52 -2.23 -23.93
N LEU A 128 16.88 -1.74 -22.87
CA LEU A 128 15.76 -2.44 -22.23
C LEU A 128 14.59 -2.59 -23.21
N LEU A 129 14.21 -3.83 -23.53
CA LEU A 129 13.10 -4.15 -24.43
C LEU A 129 11.87 -4.69 -23.71
N GLU A 130 12.07 -5.43 -22.62
CA GLU A 130 11.00 -6.13 -21.93
C GLU A 130 11.30 -6.25 -20.43
N ILE A 131 10.27 -6.10 -19.60
CA ILE A 131 10.28 -6.45 -18.18
C ILE A 131 9.20 -7.51 -17.96
N ARG A 132 9.60 -8.68 -17.47
CA ARG A 132 8.68 -9.73 -17.03
C ARG A 132 8.68 -9.79 -15.52
N ALA A 133 7.50 -9.84 -14.91
CA ALA A 133 7.37 -10.10 -13.49
C ALA A 133 6.20 -11.04 -13.25
N ARG A 134 6.31 -11.86 -12.19
CA ARG A 134 5.29 -12.81 -11.76
C ARG A 134 5.06 -12.64 -10.27
N GLY A 135 3.82 -12.88 -9.84
CA GLY A 135 3.42 -12.80 -8.43
C GLY A 135 4.03 -13.93 -7.61
N LYS A 136 3.39 -14.27 -6.50
CA LYS A 136 3.81 -15.43 -5.70
C LYS A 136 3.45 -16.76 -6.35
N GLU A 137 2.55 -16.74 -7.34
CA GLU A 137 2.01 -17.95 -7.97
C GLU A 137 1.42 -18.90 -6.89
N ASP A 138 0.73 -18.32 -5.90
CA ASP A 138 0.03 -19.05 -4.85
C ASP A 138 -1.47 -19.10 -5.09
N GLN A 139 -2.22 -19.66 -4.14
CA GLN A 139 -3.68 -19.83 -4.23
C GLN A 139 -4.49 -18.54 -4.45
N ARG A 140 -3.88 -17.37 -4.26
CA ARG A 140 -4.48 -16.07 -4.57
C ARG A 140 -4.30 -15.78 -6.06
N GLY A 141 -4.95 -16.54 -6.92
CA GLY A 141 -4.91 -16.35 -8.36
C GLY A 141 -5.74 -15.15 -8.85
N GLY A 142 -5.62 -14.85 -10.15
CA GLY A 142 -6.42 -13.84 -10.84
C GLY A 142 -6.33 -12.44 -10.22
N SER A 143 -7.47 -11.78 -10.09
CA SER A 143 -7.52 -10.38 -9.61
C SER A 143 -7.03 -10.19 -8.17
N LEU A 144 -7.08 -11.21 -7.31
CA LEU A 144 -6.56 -11.10 -5.94
C LEU A 144 -5.03 -10.98 -5.93
N ASP A 145 -4.33 -11.72 -6.80
CA ASP A 145 -2.87 -11.58 -6.95
C ASP A 145 -2.53 -10.15 -7.37
N LEU A 146 -3.30 -9.61 -8.31
CA LEU A 146 -3.09 -8.28 -8.84
C LEU A 146 -3.20 -7.21 -7.73
N TRP A 147 -4.18 -7.35 -6.85
CA TRP A 147 -4.35 -6.48 -5.68
C TRP A 147 -3.19 -6.60 -4.70
N VAL A 148 -2.83 -7.83 -4.30
CA VAL A 148 -1.93 -8.07 -3.18
C VAL A 148 -0.45 -7.91 -3.58
N LEU A 149 -0.09 -8.37 -4.78
CA LEU A 149 1.28 -8.45 -5.28
C LEU A 149 1.48 -7.70 -6.60
N GLY A 150 0.49 -7.71 -7.49
CA GLY A 150 0.57 -7.03 -8.78
C GLY A 150 0.94 -5.56 -8.64
N SER A 151 0.41 -4.87 -7.62
CA SER A 151 0.79 -3.47 -7.33
C SER A 151 2.29 -3.29 -7.05
N HIS A 152 2.98 -4.23 -6.40
CA HIS A 152 4.44 -4.20 -6.26
C HIS A 152 5.16 -4.40 -7.59
N LEU A 153 4.68 -5.35 -8.40
CA LEU A 153 5.29 -5.68 -9.69
C LEU A 153 5.16 -4.51 -10.67
N MET A 154 3.94 -3.98 -10.81
CA MET A 154 3.66 -2.82 -11.65
C MET A 154 4.43 -1.58 -11.18
N ASN A 155 4.59 -1.39 -9.86
CA ASN A 155 5.40 -0.30 -9.33
C ASN A 155 6.88 -0.42 -9.72
N LEU A 156 7.46 -1.62 -9.72
CA LEU A 156 8.84 -1.86 -10.16
C LEU A 156 8.98 -1.76 -11.69
N MET A 157 8.03 -2.31 -12.45
CA MET A 157 8.00 -2.14 -13.91
C MET A 157 7.94 -0.67 -14.29
N HIS A 158 7.14 0.12 -13.58
CA HIS A 158 7.08 1.56 -13.76
C HIS A 158 8.41 2.24 -13.39
N PHE A 159 9.07 1.81 -12.31
CA PHE A 159 10.36 2.35 -11.88
C PHE A 159 11.47 2.16 -12.92
N PHE A 160 11.57 0.97 -13.54
CA PHE A 160 12.60 0.68 -14.53
C PHE A 160 12.20 1.07 -15.97
N GLY A 161 10.93 0.89 -16.33
CA GLY A 161 10.42 1.06 -17.69
C GLY A 161 9.77 2.42 -17.97
N GLY A 162 9.56 3.25 -16.95
CA GLY A 162 8.91 4.56 -17.09
C GLY A 162 7.38 4.47 -17.10
N GLN A 163 6.73 5.57 -17.49
CA GLN A 163 5.25 5.67 -17.51
C GLN A 163 4.65 4.78 -18.61
N PRO A 164 3.65 3.93 -18.29
CA PRO A 164 2.97 3.14 -19.30
C PRO A 164 2.17 4.04 -20.25
N ARG A 165 2.12 3.68 -21.53
CA ARG A 165 1.32 4.38 -22.56
C ARG A 165 -0.05 3.74 -22.79
N ALA A 166 -0.15 2.43 -22.57
CA ALA A 166 -1.35 1.64 -22.69
C ALA A 166 -1.20 0.38 -21.81
N CYS A 167 -2.33 -0.23 -21.43
CA CYS A 167 -2.37 -1.52 -20.77
C CYS A 167 -3.46 -2.40 -21.40
N SER A 168 -3.24 -3.70 -21.38
CA SER A 168 -4.21 -4.73 -21.74
C SER A 168 -3.99 -5.92 -20.84
N GLY A 169 -5.06 -6.65 -20.52
CA GLY A 169 -4.97 -7.84 -19.69
C GLY A 169 -6.08 -8.83 -20.00
N SER A 170 -5.80 -10.09 -19.70
CA SER A 170 -6.78 -11.18 -19.69
C SER A 170 -6.83 -11.73 -18.27
N VAL A 171 -8.03 -12.09 -17.82
CA VAL A 171 -8.23 -12.80 -16.56
C VAL A 171 -9.04 -14.04 -16.89
N LEU A 172 -8.55 -15.19 -16.43
CA LEU A 172 -9.17 -16.48 -16.68
C LEU A 172 -9.74 -17.08 -15.39
N GLN A 173 -10.77 -17.89 -15.56
CA GLN A 173 -11.33 -18.78 -14.56
C GLN A 173 -11.23 -20.19 -15.14
N ASP A 174 -10.33 -21.02 -14.59
CA ASP A 174 -10.13 -22.41 -15.01
C ASP A 174 -9.87 -22.53 -16.54
N GLY A 175 -8.94 -21.72 -17.05
CA GLY A 175 -8.53 -21.73 -18.46
C GLY A 175 -9.49 -21.05 -19.45
N ARG A 176 -10.65 -20.52 -19.01
CA ARG A 176 -11.57 -19.74 -19.87
C ARG A 176 -11.66 -18.27 -19.42
N PRO A 177 -12.01 -17.33 -20.31
CA PRO A 177 -12.25 -15.95 -19.91
C PRO A 177 -13.29 -15.83 -18.78
N VAL A 178 -13.02 -14.94 -17.83
CA VAL A 178 -13.94 -14.57 -16.74
C VAL A 178 -15.26 -14.02 -17.30
N THR A 179 -16.35 -14.40 -16.65
CA THR A 179 -17.70 -13.88 -16.87
C THR A 179 -18.26 -13.24 -15.59
N LYS A 180 -19.42 -12.58 -15.68
CA LYS A 180 -20.11 -12.03 -14.50
C LYS A 180 -20.43 -13.08 -13.43
N ALA A 181 -20.61 -14.33 -13.81
CA ALA A 181 -20.91 -15.42 -12.88
C ALA A 181 -19.70 -15.81 -12.00
N ASP A 182 -18.49 -15.44 -12.43
CA ASP A 182 -17.24 -15.76 -11.72
C ASP A 182 -16.84 -14.67 -10.71
N VAL A 183 -17.59 -13.57 -10.68
CA VAL A 183 -17.35 -12.45 -9.76
C VAL A 183 -17.84 -12.83 -8.36
N LYS A 184 -16.97 -12.68 -7.37
CA LYS A 184 -17.25 -12.87 -5.95
C LYS A 184 -16.79 -11.67 -5.15
N GLU A 185 -17.36 -11.48 -3.97
CA GLU A 185 -16.85 -10.49 -3.04
C GLU A 185 -15.47 -10.95 -2.53
N GLY A 186 -14.50 -10.06 -2.59
CA GLY A 186 -13.16 -10.30 -2.09
C GLY A 186 -13.08 -10.13 -0.58
N ASP A 187 -12.16 -10.84 0.04
CA ASP A 187 -11.89 -10.70 1.47
C ASP A 187 -11.30 -9.30 1.78
N GLU A 188 -11.29 -8.94 3.07
CA GLU A 188 -10.57 -7.75 3.57
C GLU A 188 -11.02 -6.42 2.95
N GLY A 189 -12.26 -6.36 2.43
CA GLY A 189 -12.82 -5.15 1.84
C GLY A 189 -12.22 -4.79 0.48
N THR A 190 -11.61 -5.75 -0.22
CA THR A 190 -11.04 -5.57 -1.56
C THR A 190 -12.09 -5.35 -2.66
N GLY A 191 -13.36 -5.61 -2.37
CA GLY A 191 -14.46 -5.45 -3.32
C GLY A 191 -14.58 -6.64 -4.28
N PRO A 192 -15.27 -6.49 -5.41
CA PRO A 192 -15.49 -7.57 -6.36
C PRO A 192 -14.18 -8.07 -6.98
N LEU A 193 -13.97 -9.38 -6.92
CA LEU A 193 -12.85 -10.12 -7.50
C LEU A 193 -13.34 -11.21 -8.45
N ALA A 194 -12.53 -11.54 -9.45
CA ALA A 194 -12.76 -12.67 -10.34
C ALA A 194 -11.46 -13.30 -10.82
N GLY A 195 -11.58 -14.54 -11.30
CA GLY A 195 -10.50 -15.32 -11.90
C GLY A 195 -9.55 -15.95 -10.90
N ASN A 196 -8.85 -16.98 -11.37
CA ASN A 196 -7.78 -17.69 -10.66
C ASN A 196 -6.46 -17.71 -11.44
N GLU A 197 -6.42 -17.07 -12.61
CA GLU A 197 -5.32 -17.04 -13.58
C GLU A 197 -5.28 -15.66 -14.27
#